data_AF-A0AB39JRQ2-F1
#
_entry.id   AF-A0AB39JRQ2-F1
#
_cell.length_a   1.000
_cell.length_b   1.000
_cell.length_c   1.000
_cell.angle_alpha   90.00
_cell.angle_beta   90.00
_cell.angle_gamma   90.00
#
_symmetry.space_group_name_H-M   'P 1'
#
loop_
_entity.id
_entity.type
_entity.pdbx_description
1 polymer ?
#
loop_
_entity_poly.entity_id
_entity_poly.type
_entity_poly.pdbx_seq_one_letter_code
_entity_poly.pdbx_strand_id
1 'polypeptide(L)'
;MIDNQILVGAQRQAQLEAAKAAFFMSGGIVTELESYSYKPLPARHEPQPKVKLQLKPTVCRRSKAEEADRARRREERKQRELRLVERITALRDSGLTRNETALKIGVSYNGLSKIINRNGIDYPKCNQKRTEAAHE
;
A
#
# COMPACT_ATOMS: atom_id res chain seq x y z
N MET A 1 -28.24 -50.90 13.84
CA MET A 1 -27.28 -50.45 14.88
C MET A 1 -27.54 -48.98 15.15
N ILE A 2 -28.51 -48.73 16.01
CA ILE A 2 -28.96 -47.43 16.49
C ILE A 2 -29.04 -47.71 18.00
N ASP A 3 -28.29 -47.05 18.89
CA ASP A 3 -28.83 -45.94 19.68
C ASP A 3 -27.78 -45.40 20.69
N ASN A 4 -26.49 -45.38 20.33
CA ASN A 4 -25.45 -44.81 21.22
C ASN A 4 -25.70 -43.33 21.53
N GLN A 5 -26.34 -42.60 20.62
CA GLN A 5 -26.65 -41.17 20.79
C GLN A 5 -27.80 -40.91 21.77
N ILE A 6 -28.77 -41.84 21.88
CA ILE A 6 -29.91 -41.71 22.80
C ILE A 6 -29.45 -41.93 24.25
N LEU A 7 -28.57 -42.92 24.46
CA LEU A 7 -27.98 -43.20 25.77
C LEU A 7 -27.10 -42.04 26.26
N VAL A 8 -26.29 -41.44 25.37
CA VAL A 8 -25.48 -40.25 25.70
C VAL A 8 -26.38 -39.05 25.99
N GLY A 9 -27.49 -38.88 25.27
CA GLY A 9 -28.50 -37.85 25.54
C GLY A 9 -29.14 -38.01 26.92
N ALA A 10 -29.54 -39.23 27.29
CA ALA A 10 -30.12 -39.54 28.59
C ALA A 10 -29.13 -39.29 29.74
N GLN A 11 -27.86 -39.68 29.57
CA GLN A 11 -26.80 -39.40 30.55
C GLN A 11 -26.58 -37.90 30.72
N ARG A 12 -26.54 -37.14 29.62
CA ARG A 12 -26.41 -35.68 29.66
C ARG A 12 -27.60 -35.02 30.37
N GLN A 13 -28.82 -35.51 30.12
CA GLN A 13 -30.02 -35.00 30.76
C GLN A 13 -30.00 -35.25 32.28
N ALA A 14 -29.63 -36.46 32.70
CA ALA A 14 -29.50 -36.82 34.11
C ALA A 14 -28.43 -35.97 34.82
N GLN A 15 -27.29 -35.70 34.17
CA GLN A 15 -26.25 -34.82 34.70
C GLN A 15 -26.75 -33.38 34.89
N LEU A 16 -27.52 -32.85 33.93
CA LEU A 16 -28.12 -31.51 34.03
C LEU A 16 -29.14 -31.42 35.17
N GLU A 17 -29.95 -32.47 35.37
CA GLU A 17 -30.94 -32.54 36.46
C GLU A 17 -30.26 -32.62 37.83
N ALA A 18 -29.23 -33.45 37.97
CA ALA A 18 -28.43 -33.54 39.19
C ALA A 18 -27.76 -32.20 39.53
N ALA A 19 -27.20 -31.51 38.53
CA ALA A 19 -26.58 -30.19 38.72
C ALA A 19 -27.59 -29.12 39.12
N LYS A 20 -28.79 -29.11 38.51
CA LYS A 20 -29.89 -28.22 38.91
C LYS A 20 -30.31 -28.48 40.34
N ALA A 21 -30.54 -29.75 40.71
CA ALA A 21 -30.92 -30.12 42.07
C ALA A 21 -29.85 -29.71 43.10
N ALA A 22 -28.57 -29.94 42.80
CA ALA A 22 -27.47 -29.51 43.66
C ALA A 22 -27.41 -27.99 43.86
N PHE A 23 -27.66 -27.20 42.81
CA PHE A 23 -27.74 -25.74 42.89
C PHE A 23 -28.89 -25.26 43.79
N PHE A 24 -30.06 -25.88 43.69
CA PHE A 24 -31.18 -25.58 44.57
C PHE A 24 -30.93 -26.05 46.02
N MET A 25 -30.30 -27.21 46.21
CA MET A 25 -29.93 -27.73 47.54
C MET A 25 -28.89 -26.87 48.24
N SER A 26 -27.96 -26.25 47.50
CA SER A 26 -26.98 -25.32 48.08
C SER A 26 -27.56 -23.94 48.43
N GLY A 27 -28.87 -23.73 48.21
CA GLY A 27 -29.56 -22.47 48.48
C GLY A 27 -29.49 -21.46 47.33
N GLY A 28 -29.17 -21.90 46.11
CA GLY A 28 -29.21 -21.07 44.92
C GLY A 28 -30.64 -20.69 44.54
N ILE A 29 -30.87 -19.40 44.28
CA ILE A 29 -32.16 -18.87 43.81
C ILE A 29 -32.00 -18.46 42.36
N VAL A 30 -32.94 -18.86 41.49
CA VAL A 30 -32.99 -18.37 40.11
C VAL A 30 -33.52 -16.95 40.13
N THR A 31 -32.70 -15.99 39.73
CA THR A 31 -33.11 -14.59 39.60
C THR A 31 -33.58 -14.32 38.18
N GLU A 32 -34.83 -13.89 38.05
CA GLU A 32 -35.32 -13.32 36.80
C GLU A 32 -34.72 -11.93 36.63
N LEU A 33 -33.91 -11.74 35.59
CA LEU A 33 -33.43 -10.41 35.26
C LEU A 33 -34.59 -9.60 34.68
N GLU A 34 -34.75 -8.37 35.15
CA GLU A 34 -35.70 -7.42 34.60
C GLU A 34 -35.45 -7.23 33.09
N SER A 35 -36.52 -7.00 32.33
CA SER A 35 -36.43 -6.72 30.90
C SER A 35 -35.51 -5.53 30.64
N TYR A 36 -34.65 -5.63 29.64
CA TYR A 36 -33.75 -4.55 29.25
C TYR A 36 -34.55 -3.30 28.85
N SER A 37 -34.35 -2.20 29.58
CA SER A 37 -34.87 -0.88 29.19
C SER A 37 -34.02 -0.34 28.04
N TYR A 38 -34.56 -0.40 26.82
CA TYR A 38 -33.87 0.07 25.63
C TYR A 38 -33.67 1.58 25.67
N LYS A 39 -32.40 2.00 25.83
CA LYS A 39 -31.97 3.37 25.61
C LYS A 39 -31.38 3.46 24.20
N PRO A 40 -31.97 4.24 23.28
CA PRO A 40 -31.40 4.40 21.96
C PRO A 40 -29.96 4.92 22.07
N LEU A 41 -29.11 4.50 21.13
CA LEU A 41 -27.74 4.98 21.08
C LEU A 41 -27.76 6.52 20.93
N PRO A 42 -26.86 7.24 21.61
CA PRO A 42 -26.71 8.67 21.38
C PRO A 42 -26.41 8.93 19.90
N ALA A 43 -27.00 10.00 19.35
CA ALA A 43 -26.71 10.41 17.98
C ALA A 43 -25.20 10.62 17.82
N ARG A 44 -24.62 10.02 16.78
CA ARG A 44 -23.20 10.21 16.47
C ARG A 44 -22.99 11.69 16.17
N HIS A 45 -22.06 12.33 16.87
CA HIS A 45 -21.67 13.70 16.57
C HIS A 45 -20.98 13.74 15.21
N GLU A 46 -21.74 14.03 14.16
CA GLU A 46 -21.17 14.35 12.86
C GLU A 46 -20.58 15.76 12.94
N PRO A 47 -19.30 15.96 12.56
CA PRO A 47 -18.79 17.30 12.41
C PRO A 47 -19.67 18.00 11.37
N GLN A 48 -20.09 19.24 11.67
CA GLN A 48 -20.82 20.06 10.71
C GLN A 48 -20.11 20.01 9.35
N PRO A 49 -20.85 19.87 8.23
CA PRO A 49 -20.24 19.82 6.91
C PRO A 49 -19.36 21.05 6.77
N LYS A 50 -18.04 20.84 6.67
CA LYS A 50 -17.10 21.93 6.48
C LYS A 50 -17.48 22.62 5.19
N VAL A 51 -18.14 23.77 5.28
CA VAL A 51 -18.38 24.63 4.12
C VAL A 51 -17.00 24.84 3.52
N LYS A 52 -16.83 24.47 2.25
CA LYS A 52 -15.59 24.73 1.54
C LYS A 52 -15.38 26.23 1.63
N LEU A 53 -14.42 26.66 2.46
CA LEU A 53 -13.90 28.02 2.41
C LEU A 53 -13.57 28.21 0.93
N GLN A 54 -14.34 29.08 0.27
CA GLN A 54 -14.00 29.47 -1.09
C GLN A 54 -12.67 30.20 -0.95
N LEU A 55 -11.57 29.46 -1.08
CA LEU A 55 -10.26 30.06 -1.24
C LEU A 55 -10.43 30.96 -2.45
N LYS A 56 -10.37 32.29 -2.22
CA LYS A 56 -10.15 33.24 -3.30
C LYS A 56 -9.00 32.66 -4.12
N PRO A 57 -9.02 32.74 -5.46
CA PRO A 57 -7.88 32.31 -6.26
C PRO A 57 -6.75 33.30 -5.99
N THR A 58 -6.09 33.15 -4.85
CA THR A 58 -4.74 33.62 -4.63
C THR A 58 -3.91 32.72 -5.52
N VAL A 59 -3.92 33.02 -6.81
CA VAL A 59 -2.77 32.71 -7.63
C VAL A 59 -1.67 33.47 -6.92
N CYS A 60 -0.91 32.75 -6.08
CA CYS A 60 0.29 33.27 -5.49
C CYS A 60 1.18 33.60 -6.69
N ARG A 61 1.15 34.86 -7.14
CA ARG A 61 2.16 35.36 -8.07
C ARG A 61 3.46 35.13 -7.32
N ARG A 62 4.22 34.15 -7.81
CA ARG A 62 5.50 33.79 -7.20
C ARG A 62 6.34 35.05 -7.21
N SER A 63 7.00 35.33 -6.10
CA SER A 63 7.95 36.44 -6.09
C SER A 63 9.05 36.16 -7.12
N LYS A 64 9.60 37.22 -7.73
CA LYS A 64 10.72 37.08 -8.69
C LYS A 64 11.90 36.28 -8.10
N ALA A 65 12.12 36.40 -6.79
CA ALA A 65 13.11 35.64 -6.04
C ALA A 65 12.82 34.13 -6.05
N GLU A 66 11.58 33.72 -5.75
CA GLU A 66 11.19 32.30 -5.80
C GLU A 66 11.27 31.71 -7.21
N GLU A 67 11.05 32.52 -8.24
CA GLU A 67 11.19 32.08 -9.63
C GLU A 67 12.66 31.88 -10.01
N ALA A 68 13.54 32.78 -9.56
CA ALA A 68 14.99 32.66 -9.74
C ALA A 68 15.55 31.41 -9.06
N ASP A 69 15.15 31.12 -7.82
CA ASP A 69 15.61 29.92 -7.10
C ASP A 69 15.14 28.63 -7.79
N ARG A 70 13.91 28.61 -8.31
CA ARG A 70 13.42 27.47 -9.10
C ARG A 70 14.18 27.34 -10.42
N ALA A 71 14.55 28.44 -11.07
CA ALA A 71 15.37 28.41 -12.28
C ALA A 71 16.75 27.81 -11.99
N ARG A 72 17.42 28.24 -10.92
CA ARG A 72 18.70 27.66 -10.46
C ARG A 72 18.59 26.15 -10.22
N ARG A 73 17.58 25.69 -9.49
CA ARG A 73 17.34 24.24 -9.26
C ARG A 73 17.09 23.47 -10.55
N ARG A 74 16.43 24.08 -11.54
CA ARG A 74 16.22 23.47 -12.86
C ARG A 74 17.53 23.35 -13.64
N GLU A 75 18.38 24.37 -13.59
CA GLU A 75 19.70 24.36 -14.23
C GLU A 75 20.61 23.31 -13.60
N GLU A 76 20.72 23.26 -12.27
CA GLU A 76 21.47 22.22 -11.57
C GLU A 76 21.00 20.82 -11.95
N ARG A 77 19.68 20.61 -12.04
CA ARG A 77 19.11 19.33 -12.47
C ARG A 77 19.52 19.00 -13.91
N LYS A 78 19.51 19.96 -14.83
CA LYS A 78 19.99 19.77 -16.21
C LYS A 78 21.47 19.40 -16.23
N GLN A 79 22.30 20.09 -15.45
CA GLN A 79 23.74 19.79 -15.37
C GLN A 79 24.01 18.38 -14.83
N ARG A 80 23.25 17.93 -13.82
CA ARG A 80 23.33 16.55 -13.32
C ARG A 80 22.89 15.54 -14.38
N GLU A 81 21.84 15.86 -15.15
CA GLU A 81 21.33 15.01 -16.23
C GLU A 81 22.36 14.90 -17.38
N LEU A 82 23.03 15.99 -17.77
CA LEU A 82 24.11 15.98 -18.76
C LEU A 82 25.27 15.06 -18.35
N ARG A 83 25.75 15.19 -17.10
CA ARG A 83 26.81 14.29 -16.55
C ARG A 83 26.37 12.82 -16.48
N LEU A 84 25.07 12.55 -16.39
CA LEU A 84 24.55 11.18 -16.45
C LEU A 84 24.52 10.69 -17.89
N VAL A 85 24.10 11.53 -18.83
CA VAL A 85 24.08 11.20 -20.27
C VAL A 85 25.47 10.84 -20.75
N GLU A 86 26.50 11.63 -20.45
CA GLU A 86 27.90 11.36 -20.81
C GLU A 86 28.39 10.00 -20.28
N ARG A 87 28.01 9.65 -19.04
CA ARG A 87 28.34 8.34 -18.45
C ARG A 87 27.58 7.21 -19.12
N ILE A 88 26.30 7.41 -19.45
CA ILE A 88 25.46 6.41 -20.13
C ILE A 88 26.01 6.13 -21.53
N THR A 89 26.45 7.15 -22.27
CA THR A 89 27.03 6.98 -23.60
C THR A 89 28.36 6.24 -23.54
N ALA A 90 29.26 6.60 -22.62
CA ALA A 90 30.52 5.87 -22.44
C ALA A 90 30.30 4.39 -22.10
N LEU A 91 29.32 4.09 -21.23
CA LEU A 91 28.98 2.71 -20.88
C LEU A 91 28.28 1.95 -22.01
N ARG A 92 27.50 2.65 -22.84
CA ARG A 92 26.88 2.09 -24.05
C ARG A 92 27.95 1.67 -25.05
N ASP A 93 28.93 2.53 -25.30
CA ASP A 93 30.02 2.27 -26.24
C ASP A 93 30.93 1.12 -25.76
N SER A 94 31.02 0.92 -24.44
CA SER A 94 31.66 -0.28 -23.85
C SER A 94 30.86 -1.58 -24.00
N GLY A 95 29.67 -1.54 -24.59
CA GLY A 95 28.87 -2.72 -24.95
C GLY A 95 27.95 -3.27 -23.85
N LEU A 96 27.78 -2.53 -22.75
CA LEU A 96 26.92 -2.95 -21.63
C LEU A 96 25.44 -2.85 -21.97
N THR A 97 24.60 -3.64 -21.32
CA THR A 97 23.13 -3.54 -21.48
C THR A 97 22.52 -2.42 -20.63
N ARG A 98 21.26 -2.03 -20.93
CA ARG A 98 20.52 -1.02 -20.13
C ARG A 98 20.43 -1.40 -18.64
N ASN A 99 20.26 -2.68 -18.33
CA ASN A 99 20.16 -3.14 -16.94
C ASN A 99 21.51 -3.05 -16.23
N GLU A 100 22.59 -3.47 -16.88
CA GLU A 100 23.95 -3.37 -16.34
C GLU A 100 24.37 -1.93 -16.10
N THR A 101 24.03 -1.03 -17.02
CA THR A 101 24.31 0.40 -16.86
C THR A 101 23.52 1.04 -15.74
N ALA A 102 22.24 0.68 -15.57
CA ALA A 102 21.44 1.10 -14.42
C ALA A 102 22.09 0.68 -13.09
N LEU A 103 22.55 -0.57 -13.00
CA LEU A 103 23.23 -1.11 -11.82
C LEU A 103 24.57 -0.42 -11.56
N LYS A 104 25.41 -0.20 -12.60
CA LYS A 104 26.72 0.47 -12.45
C LYS A 104 26.61 1.93 -12.04
N ILE A 105 25.61 2.66 -12.57
CA ILE A 105 25.42 4.08 -12.23
C ILE A 105 24.65 4.24 -10.90
N GLY A 106 23.94 3.19 -10.45
CA GLY A 106 23.13 3.22 -9.22
C GLY A 106 21.80 3.95 -9.40
N VAL A 107 21.21 3.91 -10.61
CA VAL A 107 19.93 4.55 -10.93
C VAL A 107 18.90 3.47 -11.19
N SER A 108 17.65 3.71 -10.79
CA SER A 108 16.56 2.78 -11.11
C SER A 108 16.38 2.61 -12.61
N TYR A 109 16.01 1.40 -13.05
CA TYR A 109 15.81 1.11 -14.48
C TYR A 109 14.86 2.11 -15.16
N ASN A 110 13.73 2.41 -14.51
CA ASN A 110 12.76 3.40 -15.01
C ASN A 110 13.34 4.82 -15.11
N GLY A 111 14.24 5.18 -14.20
CA GLY A 111 14.97 6.46 -14.25
C GLY A 111 15.89 6.52 -15.47
N LEU A 112 16.66 5.46 -15.71
CA LEU A 112 17.52 5.33 -16.87
C LEU A 112 16.72 5.37 -18.18
N SER A 113 15.63 4.60 -18.29
CA SER A 113 14.78 4.59 -19.50
C SER A 113 14.21 5.97 -19.83
N LYS A 114 13.80 6.75 -18.82
CA LYS A 114 13.31 8.11 -19.02
C LYS A 114 14.40 9.05 -19.53
N ILE A 115 15.61 8.95 -19.01
CA ILE A 115 16.76 9.75 -19.46
C ILE A 115 17.13 9.40 -20.91
N ILE A 116 17.18 8.11 -21.23
CA ILE A 116 17.44 7.61 -22.59
C ILE A 116 16.39 8.14 -23.58
N ASN A 117 15.10 7.98 -23.25
CA ASN A 117 14.00 8.42 -24.13
C ASN A 117 13.94 9.94 -24.28
N ARG A 118 14.20 10.71 -23.22
CA ARG A 118 14.20 12.17 -23.27
C ARG A 118 15.34 12.71 -24.14
N ASN A 119 16.52 12.08 -24.05
CA ASN A 119 17.71 12.54 -24.77
C ASN A 119 17.93 11.82 -26.12
N GLY A 120 17.02 10.93 -26.51
CA GLY A 120 17.08 10.23 -27.80
C GLY A 120 18.30 9.30 -27.96
N ILE A 121 18.82 8.74 -26.86
CA ILE A 121 20.01 7.88 -26.91
C ILE A 121 19.58 6.50 -27.43
N ASP A 122 20.06 6.11 -28.60
CA ASP A 122 19.79 4.77 -29.11
C ASP A 122 20.65 3.74 -28.39
N TYR A 123 20.02 2.70 -27.84
CA TYR A 123 20.70 1.72 -27.00
C TYR A 123 20.34 0.32 -27.48
N PRO A 124 21.33 -0.56 -27.75
CA PRO A 124 21.05 -1.88 -28.30
C PRO A 124 20.05 -2.64 -27.43
N LYS A 125 19.04 -3.21 -28.06
CA LYS A 125 17.99 -3.97 -27.36
C LYS A 125 18.58 -5.33 -27.02
N CYS A 126 18.48 -5.76 -25.76
CA CYS A 126 19.15 -6.96 -25.23
C CYS A 126 18.82 -8.28 -25.97
N ASN A 127 17.85 -8.30 -26.87
CA ASN A 127 17.46 -9.48 -27.65
C ASN A 127 18.19 -9.63 -29.00
N GLN A 128 18.92 -8.62 -29.48
CA GLN A 128 19.66 -8.72 -30.76
C GLN A 128 20.76 -9.79 -30.72
N LYS A 129 21.49 -9.89 -29.59
CA LYS A 129 22.53 -10.91 -29.39
C LYS A 129 22.00 -12.36 -29.42
N ARG A 130 20.74 -12.60 -29.06
CA ARG A 130 20.11 -13.94 -29.11
C ARG A 130 19.70 -14.34 -30.52
N THR A 131 19.31 -13.38 -31.36
CA THR A 131 18.92 -13.63 -32.74
C THR A 131 20.12 -13.76 -33.66
N GLU A 132 21.18 -12.99 -33.41
CA GLU A 132 22.42 -13.02 -34.21
C GLU A 132 23.19 -14.34 -34.01
N ALA A 133 23.29 -14.83 -32.77
CA ALA A 133 23.92 -16.12 -32.45
C ALA A 133 23.11 -17.38 -32.85
N ALA A 134 21.90 -17.21 -33.41
CA ALA A 134 21.06 -18.32 -33.90
C ALA A 134 21.14 -18.49 -35.43
N HIS A 135 21.86 -17.60 -36.12
CA HIS A 135 22.05 -17.62 -37.57
C HIS A 135 23.51 -17.91 -37.99
N GLU A 136 24.38 -18.20 -37.02
CA GLU A 136 25.71 -18.81 -37.20
C GLU A 136 25.64 -20.29 -36.81
#